data_AF-A0AAD5PSM2-F1
#
_entry.id   AF-A0AAD5PSM2-F1
#
_cell.length_a   1.000
_cell.length_b   1.000
_cell.length_c   1.000
_cell.angle_alpha   90.00
_cell.angle_beta   90.00
_cell.angle_gamma   90.00
#
_symmetry.space_group_name_H-M   'P 1'
#
loop_
_entity.id
_entity.type
_entity.pdbx_description
1 polymer ?
#
loop_
_entity_poly.entity_id
_entity_poly.type
_entity_poly.pdbx_seq_one_letter_code
_entity_poly.pdbx_strand_id
1 'polypeptide(L)'
;MAKVPLRDVTPLLQSIRAFLLGRTHKSQLRSAYEMVSHDQPPPNLPEGPYNKLSGNYYYTHDARREMHPPTVVAVNSKNALKLLVNKADSKESSVTLKKPVAPGKVFHWD
;
A
#
# COMPACT_ATOMS: atom_id res chain seq x y z
N MET A 1 22.55 28.21 -11.18
CA MET A 1 21.68 29.36 -10.80
C MET A 1 21.32 30.12 -12.06
N ALA A 2 20.07 30.53 -12.23
CA ALA A 2 19.64 31.26 -13.42
C ALA A 2 20.40 32.59 -13.53
N LYS A 3 20.91 32.92 -14.72
CA LYS A 3 21.61 34.19 -15.00
C LYS A 3 20.66 35.41 -14.97
N VAL A 4 19.36 35.17 -15.06
CA VAL A 4 18.28 36.16 -15.09
C VAL A 4 17.27 35.83 -13.99
N PRO A 5 16.72 36.82 -13.26
CA PRO A 5 15.67 36.57 -12.29
C PRO A 5 14.46 35.89 -12.95
N LEU A 6 13.82 35.00 -12.19
CA LEU A 6 12.59 34.33 -12.64
C LEU A 6 11.49 35.36 -12.88
N ARG A 7 10.60 35.03 -13.82
CA ARG A 7 9.48 35.90 -14.18
C ARG A 7 8.58 36.12 -12.96
N ASP A 8 8.52 37.35 -12.47
CA ASP A 8 7.56 37.81 -11.46
C ASP A 8 6.98 39.17 -11.85
N VAL A 9 6.04 39.67 -11.06
CA VAL A 9 5.42 41.00 -11.24
C VAL A 9 6.37 42.12 -10.84
N THR A 10 6.01 43.37 -11.15
CA THR A 10 6.81 44.54 -10.78
C THR A 10 6.98 44.66 -9.25
N PRO A 11 8.09 45.24 -8.75
CA PRO A 11 8.35 45.34 -7.31
C PRO A 11 7.22 45.99 -6.48
N LEU A 12 6.50 46.96 -7.06
CA LEU A 12 5.33 47.58 -6.42
C LEU A 12 4.19 46.58 -6.21
N LEU A 13 3.91 45.72 -7.20
CA LEU A 13 2.90 44.68 -7.06
C LEU A 13 3.36 43.54 -6.15
N GLN A 14 4.67 43.28 -6.08
CA GLN A 14 5.23 42.31 -5.13
C GLN A 14 5.01 42.76 -3.68
N SER A 15 5.20 44.05 -3.36
CA SER A 15 4.99 44.57 -2.00
C SER A 15 3.52 44.55 -1.60
N ILE A 16 2.61 44.96 -2.48
CA ILE A 16 1.15 44.87 -2.26
C ILE A 16 0.76 43.41 -2.02
N ARG A 17 1.27 42.48 -2.83
CA ARG A 17 0.99 41.05 -2.68
C ARG A 17 1.51 40.51 -1.34
N ALA A 18 2.73 40.84 -0.96
CA ALA A 18 3.32 40.39 0.32
C ALA A 18 2.54 40.94 1.52
N PHE A 19 2.09 42.20 1.45
CA PHE A 19 1.27 42.83 2.47
C PHE A 19 -0.09 42.13 2.62
N LEU A 20 -0.82 41.92 1.52
CA LEU A 20 -2.14 41.26 1.55
C LEU A 20 -2.06 39.79 1.94
N LEU A 21 -0.98 39.10 1.61
CA LEU A 21 -0.78 37.69 1.97
C LEU A 21 -0.27 37.49 3.41
N GLY A 22 0.27 38.52 4.06
CA GLY A 22 0.94 38.39 5.36
C GLY A 22 2.18 37.49 5.35
N ARG A 23 2.71 37.17 4.15
CA ARG A 23 3.88 36.29 3.96
C ARG A 23 4.57 36.57 2.63
N THR A 24 5.81 36.11 2.52
CA THR A 24 6.55 36.11 1.24
C THR A 24 5.87 35.18 0.24
N HIS A 25 5.52 35.72 -0.92
CA HIS A 25 4.90 34.93 -1.98
C HIS A 25 5.89 33.94 -2.57
N LYS A 26 5.53 32.65 -2.58
CA LYS A 26 6.27 31.59 -3.28
C LYS A 26 5.52 31.24 -4.56
N SER A 27 6.17 31.41 -5.71
CA SER A 27 5.58 31.05 -6.99
C SER A 27 5.24 29.56 -7.04
N GLN A 28 4.01 29.24 -7.45
CA GLN A 28 3.59 27.87 -7.78
C GLN A 28 3.85 27.54 -9.26
N LEU A 29 4.19 28.56 -10.07
CA LEU A 29 4.49 28.36 -11.46
C LEU A 29 5.85 27.68 -11.59
N ARG A 30 5.87 26.70 -12.49
CA ARG A 30 7.04 25.89 -12.75
C ARG A 30 7.93 26.60 -13.76
N SER A 31 9.11 27.02 -13.31
CA SER A 31 10.10 27.69 -14.16
C SER A 31 11.10 26.69 -14.71
N ALA A 32 11.42 26.78 -16.01
CA ALA A 32 12.35 25.84 -16.66
C ALA A 32 13.70 25.71 -15.95
N TYR A 33 14.20 26.79 -15.33
CA TYR A 33 15.46 26.80 -14.58
C TYR A 33 15.42 26.10 -13.22
N GLU A 34 14.24 25.92 -12.64
CA GLU A 34 14.02 25.22 -11.36
C GLU A 34 13.61 23.76 -11.58
N MET A 35 13.42 23.37 -12.84
CA MET A 35 13.03 22.03 -13.25
C MET A 35 14.22 21.27 -13.81
N VAL A 36 14.12 19.95 -13.76
CA VAL A 36 15.02 19.09 -14.51
C VAL A 36 14.77 19.27 -16.02
N SER A 37 15.83 19.09 -16.82
CA SER A 37 15.73 19.07 -18.28
C SER A 37 14.70 18.03 -18.77
N HIS A 38 14.04 18.28 -19.90
CA HIS A 38 13.21 17.25 -20.52
C HIS A 38 14.05 16.13 -21.15
N ASP A 39 15.23 16.49 -21.64
CA ASP A 39 16.21 15.55 -22.14
C ASP A 39 17.03 14.99 -20.97
N GLN A 40 17.00 13.67 -20.80
CA GLN A 40 17.64 12.93 -19.72
C GLN A 40 18.65 11.93 -20.32
N PRO A 41 19.83 11.77 -19.72
CA PRO A 41 20.77 10.74 -20.17
C PRO A 41 20.15 9.34 -19.99
N PRO A 42 20.57 8.35 -20.81
CA PRO A 42 20.07 6.98 -20.66
C PRO A 42 20.43 6.43 -19.26
N PRO A 43 19.45 5.92 -18.49
CA PRO A 43 19.71 5.40 -17.15
C PRO A 43 20.36 4.01 -17.21
N ASN A 44 21.23 3.71 -16.25
CA ASN A 44 21.71 2.36 -15.97
C ASN A 44 21.04 1.84 -14.69
N LEU A 45 19.96 1.07 -14.84
CA LEU A 45 19.16 0.57 -13.72
C LEU A 45 19.79 -0.69 -13.10
N PRO A 46 19.75 -0.86 -11.77
CA PRO A 46 20.20 -2.07 -11.14
C PRO A 46 19.31 -3.25 -11.55
N GLU A 47 19.91 -4.43 -11.59
CA GLU A 47 19.21 -5.65 -11.97
C GLU A 47 18.33 -6.19 -10.84
N GLY A 48 17.34 -7.01 -11.20
CA GLY A 48 16.46 -7.65 -10.24
C GLY A 48 17.14 -8.81 -9.49
N PRO A 49 16.52 -9.30 -8.39
CA PRO A 49 17.10 -10.33 -7.52
C PRO A 49 17.30 -11.70 -8.20
N TYR A 50 16.58 -11.94 -9.31
CA TYR A 50 16.65 -13.17 -10.10
C TYR A 50 17.46 -12.99 -11.39
N ASN A 51 18.30 -11.96 -11.53
CA ASN A 51 19.28 -11.92 -12.60
C ASN A 51 20.55 -12.70 -12.21
N LYS A 52 20.45 -14.03 -12.25
CA LYS A 52 21.52 -14.95 -11.86
C LYS A 52 21.77 -15.94 -13.00
N LEU A 53 23.05 -16.19 -13.30
CA LEU A 53 23.47 -17.11 -14.36
C LEU A 53 23.28 -18.59 -14.01
N SER A 54 23.26 -18.93 -12.72
CA SER A 54 23.16 -20.31 -12.22
C SER A 54 22.34 -20.38 -10.94
N GLY A 55 21.73 -21.55 -10.67
CA GLY A 55 20.95 -21.77 -9.45
C GLY A 55 19.67 -20.92 -9.38
N ASN A 56 19.07 -20.64 -10.55
CA ASN A 56 17.93 -19.74 -10.72
C ASN A 56 16.79 -20.40 -11.49
N TYR A 57 16.39 -21.59 -11.03
CA TYR A 57 15.34 -22.35 -11.68
C TYR A 57 13.98 -21.74 -11.36
N TYR A 58 13.18 -21.44 -12.40
CA TYR A 58 11.91 -20.74 -12.24
C TYR A 58 10.95 -21.40 -11.23
N TYR A 59 10.96 -22.73 -11.13
CA TYR A 59 10.08 -23.47 -10.22
C TYR A 59 10.33 -23.16 -8.74
N THR A 60 11.53 -22.68 -8.35
CA THR A 60 11.85 -22.38 -6.95
C THR A 60 11.28 -21.03 -6.49
N HIS A 61 10.74 -20.23 -7.42
CA HIS A 61 10.22 -18.89 -7.12
C HIS A 61 8.95 -18.58 -7.95
N ASP A 62 8.22 -19.61 -8.39
CA ASP A 62 6.93 -19.45 -9.08
C ASP A 62 5.79 -19.48 -8.05
N ALA A 63 5.59 -18.36 -7.36
CA ALA A 63 4.51 -18.19 -6.37
C ALA A 63 3.10 -18.45 -6.96
N ARG A 64 2.92 -18.37 -8.29
CA ARG A 64 1.63 -18.66 -8.92
C ARG A 64 1.26 -20.14 -8.81
N ARG A 65 2.26 -21.02 -8.75
CA ARG A 65 2.09 -22.47 -8.58
C ARG A 65 2.02 -22.91 -7.12
N GLU A 66 2.38 -22.04 -6.18
CA GLU A 66 2.22 -22.26 -4.74
C GLU A 66 0.78 -22.00 -4.26
N MET A 67 -0.06 -21.43 -5.13
CA MET A 67 -1.47 -21.21 -4.82
C MET A 67 -2.22 -22.54 -4.71
N HIS A 68 -2.75 -22.81 -3.52
CA HIS A 68 -3.60 -23.96 -3.26
C HIS A 68 -5.08 -23.54 -3.17
N PRO A 69 -6.02 -24.44 -3.50
CA PRO A 69 -7.43 -24.22 -3.23
C PRO A 69 -7.68 -23.90 -1.75
N PRO A 70 -8.71 -23.09 -1.43
CA PRO A 70 -9.00 -22.72 -0.06
C PRO A 70 -9.32 -23.96 0.80
N THR A 71 -8.83 -23.97 2.03
CA THR A 71 -9.14 -25.04 2.98
C THR A 71 -10.59 -24.93 3.44
N VAL A 72 -11.38 -25.96 3.18
CA VAL A 72 -12.79 -26.00 3.57
C VAL A 72 -12.91 -26.41 5.03
N VAL A 73 -13.26 -25.45 5.90
CA VAL A 73 -13.41 -25.68 7.36
C VAL A 73 -14.73 -26.37 7.70
N ALA A 74 -15.77 -26.15 6.90
CA ALA A 74 -17.11 -26.68 7.14
C ALA A 74 -17.88 -26.84 5.83
N VAL A 75 -18.65 -27.92 5.70
CA VAL A 75 -19.57 -28.17 4.58
C VAL A 75 -20.95 -28.46 5.15
N ASN A 76 -22.01 -27.91 4.55
CA ASN A 76 -23.37 -28.29 4.90
C ASN A 76 -23.73 -29.62 4.20
N SER A 77 -23.25 -30.73 4.76
CA SER A 77 -23.51 -32.09 4.26
C SER A 77 -23.88 -33.00 5.43
N LYS A 78 -24.69 -34.04 5.17
CA LYS A 78 -25.16 -35.00 6.17
C LYS A 78 -24.02 -35.70 6.93
N ASN A 79 -22.84 -35.79 6.31
CA ASN A 79 -21.66 -36.44 6.88
C ASN A 79 -20.60 -35.45 7.40
N ALA A 80 -20.86 -34.14 7.34
CA ALA A 80 -19.91 -33.12 7.77
C ALA A 80 -20.09 -32.78 9.26
N LEU A 81 -19.01 -32.28 9.89
CA LEU A 81 -19.02 -31.85 11.28
C LEU A 81 -20.07 -30.73 11.48
N LYS A 82 -21.03 -30.92 12.38
CA LYS A 82 -22.08 -29.93 12.71
C LYS A 82 -21.46 -28.85 13.63
N LEU A 83 -21.08 -27.69 13.07
CA LEU A 83 -20.52 -26.58 13.86
C LEU A 83 -21.59 -25.71 14.56
N LEU A 84 -22.85 -25.79 14.13
CA LEU A 84 -23.96 -25.03 14.70
C LEU A 84 -24.91 -25.99 15.43
N VAL A 85 -25.03 -25.84 16.75
CA VAL A 85 -26.04 -26.55 17.54
C VAL A 85 -27.39 -25.85 17.33
N ASN A 86 -28.34 -26.55 16.71
CA ASN A 86 -29.74 -26.11 16.71
C ASN A 86 -30.30 -26.30 18.13
N LYS A 87 -30.89 -25.24 18.68
CA LYS A 87 -31.45 -25.18 20.04
C LYS A 87 -32.55 -26.23 20.32
N ALA A 88 -33.01 -26.97 19.31
CA ALA A 88 -34.05 -28.00 19.43
C ALA A 88 -33.53 -29.39 19.83
N ASP A 89 -32.22 -29.68 19.68
CA ASP A 89 -31.64 -31.02 19.92
C ASP A 89 -30.89 -31.11 21.27
N SER A 90 -31.16 -30.22 22.23
CA SER A 90 -30.40 -30.13 23.49
C SER A 90 -30.87 -31.14 24.56
N LYS A 91 -30.84 -32.43 24.23
CA LYS A 91 -30.76 -33.50 25.24
C LYS A 91 -29.53 -34.35 24.93
N GLU A 92 -28.58 -34.28 25.85
CA GLU A 92 -27.41 -35.15 25.97
C GLU A 92 -26.30 -34.97 24.91
N SER A 93 -25.41 -34.01 25.16
CA SER A 93 -23.97 -34.23 24.98
C SER A 93 -23.21 -33.12 25.72
N SER A 94 -22.28 -33.52 26.58
CA SER A 94 -21.37 -32.67 27.34
C SER A 94 -20.40 -31.93 26.42
N VAL A 95 -20.86 -30.91 25.71
CA VAL A 95 -20.00 -30.04 24.89
C VAL A 95 -19.35 -29.01 25.81
N THR A 96 -18.06 -29.19 26.09
CA THR A 96 -17.23 -28.18 26.77
C THR A 96 -17.36 -26.84 26.03
N LEU A 97 -17.92 -25.82 26.69
CA LEU A 97 -18.08 -24.47 26.13
C LEU A 97 -16.71 -23.89 25.74
N LYS A 98 -16.41 -23.85 24.44
CA LYS A 98 -15.19 -23.23 23.92
C LYS A 98 -15.29 -21.71 24.09
N LYS A 99 -14.22 -21.07 24.59
CA LYS A 99 -14.14 -19.60 24.68
C LYS A 99 -14.34 -18.98 23.29
N PRO A 100 -15.03 -17.83 23.17
CA PRO A 100 -15.16 -17.14 21.90
C PRO A 100 -13.77 -16.73 21.38
N VAL A 101 -13.52 -17.01 20.11
CA VAL A 101 -12.26 -16.66 19.44
C VAL A 101 -12.49 -15.42 18.59
N ALA A 102 -11.65 -14.40 18.76
CA ALA A 102 -11.64 -13.21 17.90
C ALA A 102 -10.76 -13.47 16.65
N PRO A 103 -11.09 -12.90 15.48
CA PRO A 103 -10.28 -13.07 14.26
C PRO A 103 -8.84 -12.56 14.37
N GLY A 104 -8.57 -11.61 15.26
CA GLY A 104 -7.26 -11.01 15.45
C GLY A 104 -7.17 -10.25 16.78
N LYS A 105 -5.99 -9.68 17.06
CA LYS A 105 -5.76 -8.84 18.23
C LYS A 105 -6.32 -7.44 17.99
N VAL A 106 -6.93 -6.85 19.02
CA VAL A 106 -7.34 -5.45 19.01
C VAL A 106 -6.10 -4.59 19.33
N PHE A 107 -5.81 -3.62 18.47
CA PHE A 107 -4.74 -2.66 18.68
C PHE A 107 -5.33 -1.29 18.99
N HIS A 108 -4.83 -0.65 20.04
CA HIS A 108 -5.06 0.78 20.32
C HIS A 108 -3.80 1.51 19.88
N TRP A 109 -3.93 2.41 18.90
CA TRP A 109 -2.81 3.11 18.26
C TRP A 109 -2.46 4.45 18.93
N ASP A 110 -3.20 4.81 19.98
CA ASP A 110 -3.03 6.03 20.78
C ASP A 110 -2.16 5.79 22.03
#